data_AF-A0A5C4JS27-F1
#
_entry.id   AF-A0A5C4JS27-F1
#
_cell.length_a   1.000
_cell.length_b   1.000
_cell.length_c   1.000
_cell.angle_alpha   90.00
_cell.angle_beta   90.00
_cell.angle_gamma   90.00
#
_symmetry.space_group_name_H-M   'P 1'
#
loop_
_entity.id
_entity.type
_entity.pdbx_description
1 polymer ?
#
loop_
_entity_poly.entity_id
_entity_poly.type
_entity_poly.pdbx_seq_one_letter_code
_entity_poly.pdbx_strand_id
1 'polypeptide(L)'
;MTKTKDEAGLLVSLQDAGIRREGRFLVRGVRFEVRRGEIVTLIGPNGAGKSTSAKMAIGVFEPDEGRVWRASRLKIGYVPQKLNIDHSLPLTVRRLMTVTGSLSRAEISAALEAVGLSHMEEANVQTLSGGEFQRALLARAIARKPDLLVLDEPVQGVDYSGEIALYELISKIRDRQGCGVLMISHDLHVVMAQTDIVVCLNGHVCCTGTPEDVSGSEAYQALFGARASGALALYRHHHDHTHMPDGRVRHADGTVTDHCHPHDGHHTHADGEKSHA
;
A
#
# COMPACT_ATOMS: atom_id res chain seq x y z
N MET A 1 -22.73 26.08 -22.82
CA MET A 1 -22.12 24.76 -23.04
C MET A 1 -21.81 24.16 -21.68
N THR A 2 -22.74 23.32 -21.22
CA THR A 2 -22.76 22.64 -19.93
C THR A 2 -21.64 21.62 -19.88
N LYS A 3 -20.62 21.85 -19.03
CA LYS A 3 -19.61 20.83 -18.71
C LYS A 3 -20.31 19.65 -18.04
N THR A 4 -20.20 18.48 -18.64
CA THR A 4 -20.75 17.22 -18.14
C THR A 4 -20.20 16.92 -16.75
N LYS A 5 -21.03 16.35 -15.88
CA LYS A 5 -20.74 15.99 -14.48
C LYS A 5 -19.50 15.06 -14.33
N ASP A 6 -19.03 14.45 -15.42
CA ASP A 6 -17.88 13.52 -15.50
C ASP A 6 -16.48 14.15 -15.39
N GLU A 7 -16.34 15.46 -15.65
CA GLU A 7 -15.03 16.14 -15.53
C GLU A 7 -14.74 16.67 -14.11
N ALA A 8 -15.74 16.64 -13.21
CA ALA A 8 -15.57 17.17 -11.87
C ALA A 8 -14.64 16.27 -11.05
N GLY A 9 -13.44 16.77 -10.74
CA GLY A 9 -12.50 16.10 -9.85
C GLY A 9 -11.53 15.11 -10.50
N LEU A 10 -11.54 14.96 -11.83
CA LEU A 10 -10.52 14.15 -12.53
C LEU A 10 -9.13 14.80 -12.37
N LEU A 11 -8.15 14.02 -11.90
CA LEU A 11 -6.78 14.49 -11.70
C LEU A 11 -5.86 13.99 -12.81
N VAL A 12 -5.95 12.71 -13.13
CA VAL A 12 -5.12 12.03 -14.15
C VAL A 12 -5.97 10.98 -14.87
N SER A 13 -5.79 10.86 -16.18
CA SER A 13 -6.41 9.82 -17.00
C SER A 13 -5.38 9.28 -18.01
N LEU A 14 -5.19 7.97 -18.04
CA LEU A 14 -4.38 7.26 -19.02
C LEU A 14 -5.30 6.59 -20.03
N GLN A 15 -5.02 6.77 -21.31
CA GLN A 15 -5.81 6.22 -22.42
C GLN A 15 -4.88 5.47 -23.36
N ASP A 16 -4.93 4.14 -23.29
CA ASP A 16 -4.09 3.22 -24.08
C ASP A 16 -2.59 3.53 -23.99
N ALA A 17 -2.16 4.01 -22.83
CA ALA A 17 -0.82 4.53 -22.66
C ALA A 17 0.19 3.38 -22.57
N GLY A 18 1.32 3.51 -23.27
CA GLY A 18 2.37 2.50 -23.30
C GLY A 18 3.76 3.11 -23.27
N ILE A 19 4.72 2.35 -22.72
CA ILE A 19 6.13 2.71 -22.68
C ILE A 19 6.96 1.59 -23.28
N ARG A 20 7.82 1.97 -24.23
CA ARG A 20 8.74 1.08 -24.93
C ARG A 20 10.18 1.48 -24.65
N ARG A 21 11.01 0.52 -24.24
CA ARG A 21 12.45 0.70 -24.01
C ARG A 21 13.20 -0.44 -24.68
N GLU A 22 14.30 -0.11 -25.37
CA GLU A 22 15.18 -1.10 -26.02
C GLU A 22 14.43 -2.12 -26.90
N GLY A 23 13.40 -1.65 -27.62
CA GLY A 23 12.58 -2.48 -28.51
C GLY A 23 11.52 -3.35 -27.84
N ARG A 24 11.37 -3.30 -26.51
CA ARG A 24 10.36 -4.05 -25.75
C ARG A 24 9.39 -3.12 -25.04
N PHE A 25 8.11 -3.51 -24.99
CA PHE A 25 7.14 -2.81 -24.17
C PHE A 25 7.36 -3.16 -22.70
N LEU A 26 7.52 -2.14 -21.86
CA LEU A 26 7.50 -2.29 -20.41
C LEU A 26 6.05 -2.35 -19.91
N VAL A 27 5.20 -1.51 -20.51
CA VAL A 27 3.74 -1.54 -20.35
C VAL A 27 3.09 -1.12 -21.67
N ARG A 28 1.90 -1.65 -21.95
CA ARG A 28 1.17 -1.41 -23.18
C ARG A 28 -0.34 -1.31 -22.93
N GLY A 29 -1.02 -0.39 -23.59
CA GLY A 29 -2.49 -0.27 -23.50
C GLY A 29 -3.02 0.02 -22.09
N VAL A 30 -2.27 0.75 -21.26
CA VAL A 30 -2.67 1.04 -19.88
C VAL A 30 -3.80 2.06 -19.87
N ARG A 31 -4.90 1.72 -19.19
CA ARG A 31 -6.08 2.58 -18.99
C ARG A 31 -6.45 2.62 -17.51
N PHE A 32 -6.42 3.80 -16.92
CA PHE A 32 -7.03 4.07 -15.61
C PHE A 32 -7.18 5.57 -15.41
N GLU A 33 -8.02 5.93 -14.43
CA GLU A 33 -8.24 7.30 -14.02
C GLU A 33 -8.02 7.43 -12.53
N VAL A 34 -7.63 8.62 -12.08
CA VAL A 34 -7.56 8.95 -10.65
C VAL A 34 -8.32 10.24 -10.41
N ARG A 35 -9.25 10.20 -9.47
CA ARG A 35 -10.08 11.35 -9.10
C ARG A 35 -9.75 11.84 -7.69
N ARG A 36 -10.18 13.06 -7.39
CA ARG A 36 -10.06 13.62 -6.03
C ARG A 36 -10.89 12.82 -5.05
N GLY A 37 -10.32 12.54 -3.87
CA GLY A 37 -11.00 11.79 -2.81
C GLY A 37 -11.06 10.27 -3.05
N GLU A 38 -10.42 9.78 -4.11
CA GLU A 38 -10.38 8.36 -4.46
C GLU A 38 -8.98 7.80 -4.21
N ILE A 39 -8.91 6.56 -3.72
CA ILE A 39 -7.70 5.74 -3.67
C ILE A 39 -7.79 4.72 -4.81
N VAL A 40 -6.87 4.85 -5.76
CA VAL A 40 -6.69 3.92 -6.87
C VAL A 40 -5.42 3.13 -6.61
N THR A 41 -5.52 1.79 -6.56
CA THR A 41 -4.36 0.93 -6.32
C THR A 41 -4.01 0.10 -7.54
N LEU A 42 -2.76 0.24 -8.00
CA LEU A 42 -2.15 -0.62 -9.00
C LEU A 42 -1.59 -1.87 -8.33
N ILE A 43 -2.15 -3.04 -8.66
CA ILE A 43 -1.69 -4.35 -8.19
C ILE A 43 -1.11 -5.18 -9.33
N GLY A 44 -0.23 -6.12 -9.01
CA GLY A 44 0.42 -6.97 -10.01
C GLY A 44 1.74 -7.56 -9.53
N PRO A 45 2.26 -8.60 -10.19
CA PRO A 45 3.57 -9.17 -9.85
C PRO A 45 4.71 -8.18 -10.02
N ASN A 46 5.89 -8.53 -9.50
CA ASN A 46 7.10 -7.76 -9.73
C ASN A 46 7.44 -7.75 -11.21
N GLY A 47 7.82 -6.59 -11.74
CA GLY A 47 8.06 -6.42 -13.18
C GLY A 47 6.81 -6.19 -14.04
N ALA A 48 5.61 -6.19 -13.46
CA ALA A 48 4.36 -5.92 -14.19
C ALA A 48 4.22 -4.49 -14.75
N GLY A 49 5.15 -3.59 -14.41
CA GLY A 49 5.16 -2.21 -14.88
C GLY A 49 4.31 -1.22 -14.07
N LYS A 50 3.99 -1.54 -12.81
CA LYS A 50 3.23 -0.67 -11.89
C LYS A 50 3.89 0.70 -11.68
N SER A 51 5.15 0.71 -11.23
CA SER A 51 5.91 1.96 -11.03
C SER A 51 6.15 2.72 -12.34
N THR A 52 6.29 2.00 -13.47
CA THR A 52 6.37 2.61 -14.81
C THR A 52 5.06 3.33 -15.17
N SER A 53 3.92 2.69 -14.90
CA SER A 53 2.59 3.26 -15.13
C SER A 53 2.32 4.48 -14.24
N ALA A 54 2.71 4.43 -12.96
CA ALA A 54 2.59 5.60 -12.09
C ALA A 54 3.53 6.74 -12.50
N LYS A 55 4.78 6.46 -12.89
CA LYS A 55 5.71 7.46 -13.42
C LYS A 55 5.18 8.09 -14.71
N MET A 56 4.52 7.30 -15.56
CA MET A 56 3.80 7.80 -16.72
C MET A 56 2.61 8.68 -16.31
N ALA A 57 1.83 8.29 -15.31
CA ALA A 57 0.71 9.06 -14.79
C ALA A 57 1.13 10.46 -14.29
N ILE A 58 2.28 10.56 -13.60
CA ILE A 58 2.78 11.83 -13.04
C ILE A 58 3.66 12.65 -14.00
N GLY A 59 3.94 12.14 -15.20
CA GLY A 59 4.72 12.86 -16.22
C GLY A 59 6.24 12.76 -16.06
N VAL A 60 6.73 11.81 -15.27
CA VAL A 60 8.16 11.46 -15.23
C VAL A 60 8.56 10.73 -16.51
N PHE A 61 7.65 9.93 -17.08
CA PHE A 61 7.83 9.31 -18.39
C PHE A 61 6.73 9.76 -19.35
N GLU A 62 7.13 10.15 -20.56
CA GLU A 62 6.19 10.38 -21.65
C GLU A 62 5.75 9.05 -22.26
N PRO A 63 4.45 8.91 -22.61
CA PRO A 63 3.95 7.72 -23.30
C PRO A 63 4.54 7.63 -24.72
N ASP A 64 5.02 6.44 -25.10
CA ASP A 64 5.43 6.12 -26.47
C ASP A 64 4.20 5.81 -27.37
N GLU A 65 3.09 5.40 -26.77
CA GLU A 65 1.78 5.21 -27.41
C GLU A 65 0.65 5.65 -26.46
N GLY A 66 -0.52 5.97 -27.01
CA GLY A 66 -1.67 6.43 -26.24
C GLY A 66 -1.54 7.87 -25.75
N ARG A 67 -2.32 8.24 -24.72
CA ARG A 67 -2.36 9.60 -24.19
C ARG A 67 -2.44 9.59 -22.66
N VAL A 68 -1.83 10.60 -22.05
CA VAL A 68 -1.99 10.89 -20.62
C VAL A 68 -2.52 12.30 -20.48
N TRP A 69 -3.72 12.42 -19.91
CA TRP A 69 -4.31 13.70 -19.52
C TRP A 69 -4.05 13.94 -18.04
N ARG A 70 -3.76 15.20 -17.68
CA ARG A 70 -3.55 15.64 -16.30
C ARG A 70 -4.24 16.97 -16.09
N ALA A 71 -4.80 17.17 -14.90
CA ALA A 71 -5.37 18.45 -14.51
C ALA A 71 -4.32 19.57 -14.59
N SER A 72 -4.75 20.77 -14.98
CA SER A 72 -3.87 21.94 -15.04
C SER A 72 -3.35 22.30 -13.64
N ARG A 73 -2.04 22.57 -13.51
CA ARG A 73 -1.36 22.92 -12.24
C ARG A 73 -1.48 21.85 -11.15
N LEU A 74 -1.62 20.58 -11.54
CA LEU A 74 -1.69 19.43 -10.63
C LEU A 74 -0.47 19.41 -9.69
N LYS A 75 -0.69 19.49 -8.38
CA LYS A 75 0.35 19.30 -7.37
C LYS A 75 0.48 17.82 -7.05
N ILE A 76 1.67 17.27 -7.21
CA ILE A 76 1.93 15.84 -7.01
C ILE A 76 2.87 15.67 -5.82
N GLY A 77 2.44 14.87 -4.84
CA GLY A 77 3.31 14.32 -3.79
C GLY A 77 3.71 12.92 -4.21
N TYR A 78 5.01 12.60 -4.22
CA TYR A 78 5.50 11.27 -4.61
C TYR A 78 6.36 10.68 -3.50
N VAL A 79 6.01 9.45 -3.08
CA VAL A 79 6.78 8.63 -2.15
C VAL A 79 7.35 7.45 -2.94
N PRO A 80 8.68 7.37 -3.15
CA PRO A 80 9.31 6.29 -3.89
C PRO A 80 9.39 5.00 -3.07
N GLN A 81 9.44 3.86 -3.77
CA GLN A 81 9.65 2.53 -3.18
C GLN A 81 10.93 2.44 -2.34
N LYS A 82 12.04 2.95 -2.86
CA LYS A 82 13.32 3.01 -2.14
C LYS A 82 13.94 4.39 -2.29
N LEU A 83 14.41 4.92 -1.17
CA LEU A 83 15.26 6.09 -1.10
C LEU A 83 16.57 5.68 -0.43
N ASN A 84 17.61 5.46 -1.23
CA ASN A 84 18.94 5.15 -0.70
C ASN A 84 19.57 6.45 -0.20
N ILE A 85 19.67 6.57 1.12
CA ILE A 85 20.38 7.67 1.78
C ILE A 85 21.71 7.09 2.25
N ASP A 86 22.81 7.74 1.87
CA ASP A 86 24.12 7.36 2.36
C ASP A 86 24.19 7.57 3.89
N HIS A 87 24.52 6.52 4.64
CA HIS A 87 24.60 6.55 6.10
C HIS A 87 25.73 7.46 6.62
N SER A 88 26.66 7.88 5.76
CA SER A 88 27.66 8.89 6.14
C SER A 88 27.10 10.32 6.16
N LEU A 89 25.93 10.57 5.54
CA LEU A 89 25.35 11.90 5.45
C LEU A 89 24.52 12.22 6.71
N PRO A 90 24.93 13.17 7.56
CA PRO A 90 24.10 13.61 8.68
C PRO A 90 22.85 14.31 8.14
N LEU A 91 21.71 13.64 8.22
CA LEU A 91 20.44 14.11 7.71
C LEU A 91 19.38 14.00 8.80
N THR A 92 18.86 15.15 9.25
CA THR A 92 17.71 15.20 10.16
C THR A 92 16.39 15.10 9.40
N VAL A 93 15.30 14.75 10.09
CA VAL A 93 13.94 14.74 9.50
C VAL A 93 13.57 16.11 8.96
N ARG A 94 13.85 17.19 9.70
CA ARG A 94 13.66 18.57 9.22
C ARG A 94 14.43 18.86 7.93
N ARG A 95 15.67 18.36 7.83
CA ARG A 95 16.44 18.54 6.60
C ARG A 95 15.84 17.73 5.45
N LEU A 96 15.41 16.49 5.69
CA LEU A 96 14.70 15.64 4.73
C LEU A 96 13.45 16.33 4.17
N MET A 97 12.68 17.04 5.01
CA MET A 97 11.50 17.82 4.61
C MET A 97 11.83 18.93 3.60
N THR A 98 13.01 19.55 3.73
CA THR A 98 13.38 20.77 3.01
C THR A 98 14.32 20.53 1.82
N VAL A 99 14.73 19.28 1.55
CA VAL A 99 15.66 18.94 0.46
C VAL A 99 15.16 19.41 -0.91
N THR A 100 13.88 19.20 -1.21
CA THR A 100 13.29 19.46 -2.54
C THR A 100 12.59 20.82 -2.62
N GLY A 101 12.76 21.68 -1.60
CA GLY A 101 12.30 23.06 -1.59
C GLY A 101 11.90 23.56 -0.21
N SER A 102 11.55 24.85 -0.15
CA SER A 102 11.25 25.54 1.11
C SER A 102 9.90 25.14 1.67
N LEU A 103 9.88 24.77 2.95
CA LEU A 103 8.69 24.64 3.79
C LEU A 103 8.86 25.52 5.01
N SER A 104 7.80 26.21 5.41
CA SER A 104 7.79 26.93 6.68
C SER A 104 7.81 25.95 7.85
N ARG A 105 8.26 26.41 9.02
CA ARG A 105 8.26 25.58 10.24
C ARG A 105 6.85 25.11 10.61
N ALA A 106 5.83 25.93 10.36
CA ALA A 106 4.43 25.57 10.58
C ALA A 106 3.98 24.43 9.66
N GLU A 107 4.36 24.45 8.37
CA GLU A 107 4.04 23.38 7.43
C GLU A 107 4.75 22.07 7.79
N ILE A 108 6.01 22.14 8.21
CA ILE A 108 6.77 20.97 8.69
C ILE A 108 6.10 20.37 9.92
N SER A 109 5.81 21.20 10.92
CA SER A 109 5.19 20.74 12.18
C SER A 109 3.82 20.11 11.93
N ALA A 110 2.97 20.74 11.12
CA ALA A 110 1.65 20.21 10.79
C ALA A 110 1.72 18.88 10.02
N ALA A 111 2.68 18.74 9.10
CA ALA A 111 2.87 17.50 8.35
C ALA A 111 3.41 16.36 9.21
N LEU A 112 4.36 16.65 10.12
CA LEU A 112 4.88 15.68 11.08
C LEU A 112 3.82 15.27 12.10
N GLU A 113 2.99 16.20 12.55
CA GLU A 113 1.85 15.91 13.43
C GLU A 113 0.83 15.00 12.74
N ALA A 114 0.51 15.26 11.46
CA ALA A 114 -0.43 14.45 10.71
C ALA A 114 -0.01 12.97 10.61
N VAL A 115 1.30 12.66 10.67
CA VAL A 115 1.84 11.29 10.63
C VAL A 115 2.30 10.76 12.00
N GLY A 116 2.12 11.54 13.08
CA GLY A 116 2.51 11.14 14.44
C GLY A 116 4.00 11.24 14.78
N LEU A 117 4.77 12.08 14.06
CA LEU A 117 6.22 12.24 14.22
C LEU A 117 6.64 13.62 14.75
N SER A 118 5.76 14.35 15.43
CA SER A 118 6.02 15.73 15.90
C SER A 118 7.30 15.87 16.75
N HIS A 119 7.66 14.84 17.52
CA HIS A 119 8.82 14.83 18.41
C HIS A 119 10.14 14.47 17.71
N MET A 120 10.09 14.09 16.43
CA MET A 120 11.25 13.59 15.67
C MET A 120 11.79 14.61 14.66
N GLU A 121 11.34 15.88 14.70
CA GLU A 121 11.76 16.92 13.74
C GLU A 121 13.29 17.03 13.62
N GLU A 122 14.00 17.01 14.75
CA GLU A 122 15.47 17.11 14.78
C GLU A 122 16.18 15.74 14.90
N ALA A 123 15.42 14.65 14.87
CA ALA A 123 16.00 13.30 14.91
C ALA A 123 16.75 12.99 13.61
N ASN A 124 17.78 12.15 13.72
CA ASN A 124 18.52 11.66 12.56
C ASN A 124 17.67 10.65 11.80
N VAL A 125 17.61 10.78 10.47
CA VAL A 125 16.85 9.88 9.60
C VAL A 125 17.35 8.43 9.72
N GLN A 126 18.64 8.25 9.99
CA GLN A 126 19.29 6.95 10.11
C GLN A 126 18.88 6.18 11.39
N THR A 127 18.36 6.87 12.40
CA THR A 127 17.92 6.24 13.66
C THR A 127 16.44 5.86 13.62
N LEU A 128 15.72 6.19 12.54
CA LEU A 128 14.31 5.85 12.39
C LEU A 128 14.15 4.37 12.04
N SER A 129 13.13 3.75 12.60
CA SER A 129 12.63 2.46 12.12
C SER A 129 12.10 2.58 10.69
N GLY A 130 11.92 1.46 9.99
CA GLY A 130 11.37 1.44 8.64
C GLY A 130 10.00 2.13 8.56
N GLY A 131 9.12 1.88 9.52
CA GLY A 131 7.80 2.52 9.59
C GLY A 131 7.86 4.03 9.86
N GLU A 132 8.72 4.48 10.77
CA GLU A 132 8.93 5.92 11.03
C GLU A 132 9.53 6.63 9.81
N PHE A 133 10.48 5.99 9.13
CA PHE A 133 11.06 6.53 7.91
C PHE A 133 10.01 6.68 6.80
N GLN A 134 9.15 5.69 6.60
CA GLN A 134 8.03 5.77 5.64
C GLN A 134 7.05 6.89 6.01
N ARG A 135 6.69 7.03 7.29
CA ARG A 135 5.84 8.13 7.77
C ARG A 135 6.51 9.49 7.56
N ALA A 136 7.83 9.60 7.74
CA ALA A 136 8.56 10.82 7.43
C ALA A 136 8.54 11.14 5.92
N LEU A 137 8.68 10.16 5.04
CA LEU A 137 8.53 10.38 3.60
C LEU A 137 7.10 10.80 3.22
N LEU A 138 6.10 10.19 3.86
CA LEU A 138 4.70 10.55 3.69
C LEU A 138 4.44 12.00 4.15
N ALA A 139 4.94 12.39 5.34
CA ALA A 139 4.88 13.77 5.84
C ALA A 139 5.43 14.75 4.81
N ARG A 140 6.56 14.40 4.18
CA ARG A 140 7.20 15.24 3.15
C ARG A 140 6.28 15.45 1.96
N ALA A 141 5.65 14.36 1.50
CA ALA A 141 4.79 14.37 0.33
C ALA A 141 3.52 15.20 0.59
N ILE A 142 2.93 15.10 1.78
CA ILE A 142 1.70 15.80 2.15
C ILE A 142 1.92 17.25 2.58
N ALA A 143 3.12 17.62 3.03
CA ALA A 143 3.43 18.97 3.50
C ALA A 143 3.11 20.07 2.46
N ARG A 144 3.16 19.72 1.16
CA ARG A 144 2.86 20.63 0.05
C ARG A 144 1.38 20.68 -0.36
N LYS A 145 0.51 19.99 0.37
CA LYS A 145 -0.93 19.87 0.08
C LYS A 145 -1.16 19.41 -1.38
N PRO A 146 -0.72 18.19 -1.72
CA PRO A 146 -0.83 17.69 -3.08
C PRO A 146 -2.29 17.47 -3.48
N ASP A 147 -2.58 17.64 -4.77
CA ASP A 147 -3.85 17.24 -5.36
C ASP A 147 -3.88 15.74 -5.60
N LEU A 148 -2.73 15.17 -5.97
CA LEU A 148 -2.51 13.74 -6.19
C LEU A 148 -1.31 13.27 -5.34
N LEU A 149 -1.56 12.31 -4.47
CA LEU A 149 -0.52 11.61 -3.70
C LEU A 149 -0.22 10.27 -4.37
N VAL A 150 1.04 10.03 -4.74
CA VAL A 150 1.48 8.78 -5.36
C VAL A 150 2.41 8.04 -4.43
N LEU A 151 2.07 6.80 -4.11
CA LEU A 151 2.75 5.97 -3.12
C LEU A 151 3.24 4.68 -3.80
N ASP A 152 4.54 4.55 -4.02
CA ASP A 152 5.14 3.37 -4.64
C ASP A 152 5.57 2.38 -3.56
N GLU A 153 4.78 1.34 -3.29
CA GLU A 153 4.99 0.35 -2.22
C GLU A 153 5.31 0.96 -0.83
N PRO A 154 4.40 1.78 -0.27
CA PRO A 154 4.68 2.56 0.95
C PRO A 154 4.94 1.72 2.20
N VAL A 155 4.52 0.46 2.21
CA VAL A 155 4.67 -0.47 3.35
C VAL A 155 5.93 -1.33 3.28
N GLN A 156 6.76 -1.19 2.25
CA GLN A 156 7.95 -2.02 2.11
C GLN A 156 8.92 -1.82 3.29
N GLY A 157 9.26 -2.93 3.96
CA GLY A 157 10.19 -2.92 5.10
C GLY A 157 9.55 -2.48 6.43
N VAL A 158 8.22 -2.46 6.50
CA VAL A 158 7.43 -2.23 7.71
C VAL A 158 6.91 -3.57 8.22
N ASP A 159 6.70 -3.68 9.53
CA ASP A 159 6.07 -4.83 10.18
C ASP A 159 4.55 -4.84 9.91
N TYR A 160 3.91 -6.01 9.99
CA TYR A 160 2.48 -6.17 9.65
C TYR A 160 1.55 -5.19 10.38
N SER A 161 1.77 -4.97 11.68
CA SER A 161 1.00 -3.97 12.46
C SER A 161 1.23 -2.54 11.97
N GLY A 162 2.46 -2.21 11.59
CA GLY A 162 2.81 -0.91 11.03
C GLY A 162 2.24 -0.71 9.62
N GLU A 163 2.10 -1.77 8.82
CA GLU A 163 1.46 -1.70 7.50
C GLU A 163 0.00 -1.24 7.64
N ILE A 164 -0.79 -1.92 8.47
CA ILE A 164 -2.21 -1.56 8.72
C ILE A 164 -2.33 -0.11 9.18
N ALA A 165 -1.49 0.30 10.14
CA ALA A 165 -1.48 1.67 10.65
C ALA A 165 -1.13 2.69 9.57
N LEU A 166 -0.22 2.35 8.63
CA LEU A 166 0.15 3.22 7.53
C LEU A 166 -0.97 3.37 6.49
N TYR A 167 -1.66 2.29 6.14
CA TYR A 167 -2.82 2.36 5.24
C TYR A 167 -3.96 3.19 5.86
N GLU A 168 -4.28 3.00 7.14
CA GLU A 168 -5.27 3.84 7.83
C GLU A 168 -4.87 5.32 7.83
N LEU A 169 -3.58 5.60 8.01
CA LEU A 169 -3.04 6.95 7.95
C LEU A 169 -3.22 7.55 6.56
N ILE A 170 -2.97 6.79 5.49
CA ILE A 170 -3.17 7.23 4.10
C ILE A 170 -4.65 7.58 3.87
N SER A 171 -5.58 6.72 4.32
CA SER A 171 -7.02 6.99 4.22
C SER A 171 -7.42 8.27 4.96
N LYS A 172 -6.95 8.45 6.20
CA LYS A 172 -7.20 9.67 6.99
C LYS A 172 -6.64 10.93 6.31
N ILE A 173 -5.48 10.83 5.67
CA ILE A 173 -4.87 11.95 4.92
C ILE A 173 -5.74 12.31 3.71
N ARG A 174 -6.17 11.29 2.93
CA ARG A 174 -7.06 11.46 1.79
C ARG A 174 -8.36 12.17 2.19
N ASP A 175 -9.00 11.72 3.28
CA ASP A 175 -10.26 12.30 3.75
C ASP A 175 -10.10 13.75 4.21
N ARG A 176 -9.01 14.04 4.95
CA ARG A 176 -8.76 15.39 5.47
C ARG A 176 -8.34 16.40 4.40
N GLN A 177 -7.57 15.97 3.41
CA GLN A 177 -7.00 16.85 2.38
C GLN A 177 -7.80 16.88 1.07
N GLY A 178 -8.69 15.90 0.85
CA GLY A 178 -9.46 15.77 -0.39
C GLY A 178 -8.57 15.53 -1.62
N CYS A 179 -7.38 14.95 -1.42
CA CYS A 179 -6.48 14.58 -2.52
C CYS A 179 -6.89 13.22 -3.12
N GLY A 180 -6.54 12.98 -4.38
CA GLY A 180 -6.56 11.64 -4.94
C GLY A 180 -5.29 10.89 -4.52
N VAL A 181 -5.38 9.57 -4.37
CA VAL A 181 -4.22 8.72 -4.06
C VAL A 181 -4.06 7.68 -5.15
N LEU A 182 -2.86 7.61 -5.73
CA LEU A 182 -2.44 6.51 -6.60
C LEU A 182 -1.43 5.66 -5.82
N MET A 183 -1.86 4.48 -5.41
CA MET A 183 -1.03 3.56 -4.65
C MET A 183 -0.53 2.43 -5.53
N ILE A 184 0.68 1.98 -5.29
CA ILE A 184 1.23 0.75 -5.89
C ILE A 184 1.46 -0.22 -4.74
N SER A 185 0.92 -1.41 -4.87
CA SER A 185 1.16 -2.48 -3.92
C SER A 185 1.21 -3.83 -4.62
N HIS A 186 1.83 -4.80 -3.97
CA HIS A 186 1.76 -6.21 -4.34
C HIS A 186 1.10 -7.06 -3.25
N ASP A 187 0.76 -6.47 -2.09
CA ASP A 187 0.00 -7.14 -1.06
C ASP A 187 -1.49 -6.98 -1.32
N LEU A 188 -2.18 -8.10 -1.44
CA LEU A 188 -3.58 -8.17 -1.82
C LEU A 188 -4.50 -7.89 -0.64
N HIS A 189 -4.12 -8.29 0.58
CA HIS A 189 -5.04 -8.31 1.72
C HIS A 189 -5.39 -6.92 2.19
N VAL A 190 -4.38 -6.05 2.28
CA VAL A 190 -4.60 -4.70 2.78
C VAL A 190 -5.16 -3.76 1.71
N VAL A 191 -4.86 -4.03 0.43
CA VAL A 191 -5.38 -3.25 -0.69
C VAL A 191 -6.90 -3.36 -0.78
N MET A 192 -7.47 -4.55 -0.58
CA MET A 192 -8.91 -4.76 -0.71
C MET A 192 -9.73 -4.02 0.35
N ALA A 193 -9.15 -3.69 1.50
CA ALA A 193 -9.87 -3.02 2.60
C ALA A 193 -9.85 -1.48 2.52
N GLN A 194 -8.85 -0.89 1.85
CA GLN A 194 -8.60 0.57 1.92
C GLN A 194 -8.50 1.25 0.55
N THR A 195 -8.95 0.58 -0.52
CA THR A 195 -8.90 1.09 -1.89
C THR A 195 -10.32 1.20 -2.45
N ASP A 196 -10.60 2.27 -3.22
CA ASP A 196 -11.89 2.42 -3.90
C ASP A 196 -11.87 1.69 -5.25
N ILE A 197 -10.80 1.83 -6.03
CA ILE A 197 -10.61 1.18 -7.33
C ILE A 197 -9.28 0.44 -7.39
N VAL A 198 -9.34 -0.83 -7.80
CA VAL A 198 -8.18 -1.69 -8.00
C VAL A 198 -7.93 -1.86 -9.49
N VAL A 199 -6.68 -1.68 -9.91
CA VAL A 199 -6.22 -1.88 -11.30
C VAL A 199 -5.17 -2.99 -11.30
N CYS A 200 -5.49 -4.10 -11.95
CA CYS A 200 -4.58 -5.23 -12.10
C CYS A 200 -3.66 -5.01 -13.30
N LEU A 201 -2.35 -5.03 -13.09
CA LEU A 201 -1.33 -4.90 -14.11
C LEU A 201 -0.50 -6.17 -14.27
N ASN A 202 -0.30 -6.58 -15.52
CA ASN A 202 0.69 -7.58 -15.93
C ASN A 202 1.26 -7.21 -17.32
N GLY A 203 1.94 -6.07 -17.41
CA GLY A 203 2.37 -5.45 -18.68
C GLY A 203 1.23 -4.79 -19.47
N HIS A 204 -0.02 -5.08 -19.13
CA HIS A 204 -1.25 -4.45 -19.59
C HIS A 204 -2.27 -4.47 -18.44
N VAL A 205 -3.40 -3.76 -18.60
CA VAL A 205 -4.49 -3.79 -17.62
C VAL A 205 -5.33 -5.06 -17.82
N CYS A 206 -5.32 -5.95 -16.82
CA CYS A 206 -6.05 -7.22 -16.87
C CYS A 206 -7.47 -7.11 -16.27
N CYS A 207 -7.61 -6.32 -15.21
CA CYS A 207 -8.88 -6.04 -14.54
C CYS A 207 -8.88 -4.64 -13.95
N THR A 208 -10.06 -4.02 -13.86
CA THR A 208 -10.27 -2.74 -13.16
C THR A 208 -11.68 -2.74 -12.57
N GLY A 209 -11.81 -2.31 -11.33
CA GLY A 209 -13.10 -2.24 -10.65
C GLY A 209 -12.94 -2.02 -9.16
N THR A 210 -14.04 -2.15 -8.42
CA THR A 210 -13.98 -2.14 -6.95
C THR A 210 -13.25 -3.39 -6.44
N PRO A 211 -12.76 -3.38 -5.19
CA PRO A 211 -12.21 -4.59 -4.55
C PRO A 211 -13.12 -5.81 -4.67
N GLU A 212 -14.42 -5.61 -4.50
CA GLU A 212 -15.44 -6.67 -4.60
C GLU A 212 -15.49 -7.24 -6.02
N ASP A 213 -15.57 -6.39 -7.04
CA ASP A 213 -15.61 -6.80 -8.45
C ASP A 213 -14.33 -7.55 -8.88
N VAL A 214 -13.17 -7.04 -8.45
CA VAL A 214 -11.87 -7.59 -8.86
C VAL A 214 -11.61 -8.94 -8.18
N SER A 215 -12.02 -9.11 -6.92
CA SER A 215 -11.82 -10.35 -6.15
C SER A 215 -12.49 -11.58 -6.80
N GLY A 216 -13.62 -11.36 -7.48
CA GLY A 216 -14.36 -12.41 -8.20
C GLY A 216 -13.85 -12.70 -9.61
N SER A 217 -12.92 -11.90 -10.14
CA SER A 217 -12.50 -12.01 -11.54
C SER A 217 -11.53 -13.16 -11.79
N GLU A 218 -11.71 -13.88 -12.91
CA GLU A 218 -10.79 -14.96 -13.33
C GLU A 218 -9.36 -14.42 -13.57
N ALA A 219 -9.23 -13.19 -14.07
CA ALA A 219 -7.94 -12.55 -14.30
C ALA A 219 -7.17 -12.35 -12.98
N TYR A 220 -7.85 -11.92 -11.91
CA TYR A 220 -7.26 -11.82 -10.58
C TYR A 220 -6.85 -13.20 -10.04
N GLN A 221 -7.71 -14.20 -10.17
CA GLN A 221 -7.40 -15.57 -9.76
C GLN A 221 -6.23 -16.17 -10.56
N ALA A 222 -6.09 -15.85 -11.85
CA ALA A 222 -4.96 -16.31 -12.66
C ALA A 222 -3.63 -15.64 -12.23
N LEU A 223 -3.67 -14.36 -11.85
CA LEU A 223 -2.49 -13.62 -11.39
C LEU A 223 -2.07 -13.98 -9.96
N PHE A 224 -3.03 -14.34 -9.11
CA PHE A 224 -2.82 -14.43 -7.66
C PHE A 224 -3.29 -15.74 -7.02
N GLY A 225 -3.91 -16.68 -7.75
CA GLY A 225 -4.64 -17.84 -7.24
C GLY A 225 -3.83 -18.82 -6.38
N ALA A 226 -2.52 -18.94 -6.60
CA ALA A 226 -1.65 -19.75 -5.74
C ALA A 226 -1.39 -19.08 -4.36
N ARG A 227 -1.49 -17.74 -4.27
CA ARG A 227 -1.36 -16.96 -3.03
C ARG A 227 -2.71 -16.64 -2.38
N ALA A 228 -3.76 -16.51 -3.18
CA ALA A 228 -5.12 -16.20 -2.72
C ALA A 228 -5.79 -17.39 -2.02
N SER A 229 -5.53 -18.64 -2.46
CA SER A 229 -6.16 -19.84 -1.87
C SER A 229 -5.71 -20.14 -0.43
N GLY A 230 -4.50 -19.76 -0.03
CA GLY A 230 -4.05 -19.89 1.37
C GLY A 230 -4.60 -18.79 2.27
N ALA A 231 -4.75 -17.58 1.75
CA ALA A 231 -4.97 -16.39 2.55
C ALA A 231 -6.45 -15.94 2.62
N LEU A 232 -7.28 -16.28 1.64
CA LEU A 232 -8.74 -16.24 1.78
C LEU A 232 -9.26 -17.35 2.70
N ALA A 233 -8.55 -18.49 2.79
CA ALA A 233 -8.88 -19.57 3.71
C ALA A 233 -8.54 -19.23 5.17
N LEU A 234 -7.44 -18.51 5.41
CA LEU A 234 -7.03 -18.05 6.74
C LEU A 234 -7.90 -16.92 7.30
N TYR A 235 -8.46 -16.04 6.46
CA TYR A 235 -9.35 -14.96 6.94
C TYR A 235 -10.80 -15.42 7.14
N ARG A 236 -11.15 -16.59 6.59
CA ARG A 236 -12.44 -17.25 6.80
C ARG A 236 -12.41 -18.23 7.98
N HIS A 237 -11.62 -17.96 9.01
CA HIS A 237 -11.85 -18.57 10.31
C HIS A 237 -12.92 -17.76 11.04
N HIS A 238 -14.18 -18.15 10.81
CA HIS A 238 -15.20 -17.94 11.82
C HIS A 238 -14.67 -18.55 13.13
N HIS A 239 -14.31 -17.71 14.10
CA HIS A 239 -13.95 -18.18 15.43
C HIS A 239 -15.23 -18.64 16.11
N ASP A 240 -15.58 -19.90 15.89
CA ASP A 240 -16.71 -20.58 16.53
C ASP A 240 -16.34 -21.07 17.94
N HIS A 241 -15.38 -20.42 18.61
CA HIS A 241 -14.94 -20.82 19.94
C HIS A 241 -14.59 -19.64 20.84
N THR A 242 -14.82 -19.83 22.14
CA THR A 242 -14.55 -18.86 23.20
C THR A 242 -13.50 -19.44 24.15
N HIS A 243 -12.44 -18.69 24.43
CA HIS A 243 -11.44 -19.07 25.44
C HIS A 243 -11.95 -18.77 26.84
N MET A 244 -11.88 -19.76 27.73
CA MET A 244 -12.19 -19.61 29.14
C MET A 244 -10.97 -19.06 29.92
N PRO A 245 -11.17 -18.40 31.08
CA PRO A 245 -10.09 -17.82 31.88
C PRO A 245 -9.04 -18.83 32.39
N ASP A 246 -9.37 -20.12 32.37
CA ASP A 246 -8.50 -21.22 32.77
C ASP A 246 -7.69 -21.82 31.62
N GLY A 247 -7.79 -21.24 30.41
CA GLY A 247 -7.04 -21.65 29.22
C GLY A 247 -7.76 -22.65 28.31
N ARG A 248 -8.95 -23.14 28.69
CA ARG A 248 -9.72 -24.10 27.89
C ARG A 248 -10.52 -23.42 26.78
N VAL A 249 -10.78 -24.15 25.70
CA VAL A 249 -11.50 -23.68 24.50
C VAL A 249 -12.91 -24.25 24.49
N ARG A 250 -13.94 -23.40 24.44
CA ARG A 250 -15.35 -23.80 24.29
C ARG A 250 -15.78 -23.61 22.83
N HIS A 251 -16.13 -24.69 22.15
CA HIS A 251 -16.62 -24.68 20.76
C HIS A 251 -18.12 -24.34 20.71
N ALA A 252 -18.61 -23.94 19.53
CA ALA A 252 -20.00 -23.54 19.32
C ALA A 252 -21.03 -24.66 19.58
N ASP A 253 -20.61 -25.92 19.55
CA ASP A 253 -21.43 -27.09 19.90
C ASP A 253 -21.52 -27.32 21.43
N GLY A 254 -20.84 -26.49 22.23
CA GLY A 254 -20.81 -26.57 23.69
C GLY A 254 -19.71 -27.49 24.26
N THR A 255 -18.91 -28.14 23.41
CA THR A 255 -17.79 -28.97 23.86
C THR A 255 -16.61 -28.12 24.34
N VAL A 256 -15.82 -28.65 25.30
CA VAL A 256 -14.66 -27.97 25.87
C VAL A 256 -13.41 -28.82 25.66
N THR A 257 -12.38 -28.26 25.01
CA THR A 257 -11.10 -28.93 24.75
C THR A 257 -9.93 -28.11 25.31
N ASP A 258 -8.81 -28.78 25.60
CA ASP A 258 -7.59 -28.11 26.07
C ASP A 258 -6.81 -27.44 24.92
N HIS A 259 -7.11 -27.81 23.66
CA HIS A 259 -6.44 -27.30 22.46
C HIS A 259 -7.43 -26.99 21.33
N CYS A 260 -7.07 -26.05 20.45
CA CYS A 260 -7.92 -25.59 19.34
C CYS A 260 -8.07 -26.62 18.19
N HIS A 261 -7.27 -27.68 18.16
CA HIS A 261 -7.26 -28.67 17.09
C HIS A 261 -7.37 -30.12 17.62
N PRO A 262 -8.30 -30.94 17.10
CA PRO A 262 -8.43 -32.35 17.48
C PRO A 262 -7.29 -33.28 17.02
N HIS A 263 -6.29 -32.75 16.30
CA HIS A 263 -5.27 -33.56 15.62
C HIS A 263 -3.80 -33.26 15.97
N ASP A 264 -3.54 -32.40 16.96
CA ASP A 264 -2.18 -32.27 17.51
C ASP A 264 -1.91 -33.38 18.54
N GLY A 265 -1.78 -34.61 18.02
CA GLY A 265 -1.40 -35.78 18.81
C GLY A 265 0.07 -35.72 19.23
N HIS A 266 0.29 -35.75 20.54
CA HIS A 266 1.59 -35.85 21.22
C HIS A 266 2.49 -36.97 20.68
N HIS A 267 3.77 -36.64 20.39
CA HIS A 267 4.87 -37.59 20.55
C HIS A 267 5.26 -37.66 22.03
N THR A 268 4.76 -38.67 22.74
CA THR A 268 5.28 -39.08 24.05
C THR A 268 6.52 -39.95 23.86
N HIS A 269 7.70 -39.49 24.29
CA HIS A 269 8.82 -40.37 24.61
C HIS A 269 8.94 -40.46 26.13
N ALA A 270 8.71 -41.66 26.64
CA ALA A 270 8.72 -42.03 28.03
C ALA A 270 10.16 -42.13 28.57
N ASP A 271 10.37 -41.57 29.76
CA ASP A 271 11.51 -41.81 30.62
C ASP A 271 11.57 -43.29 31.07
N GLY A 272 12.75 -43.88 30.97
CA GLY A 272 13.06 -45.21 31.51
C GLY A 272 14.31 -45.13 32.38
N GLU A 273 14.12 -45.01 33.69
CA GLU A 273 15.15 -45.28 34.70
C GLU A 273 15.58 -46.76 34.66
N LYS A 274 16.90 -47.02 34.57
CA LYS A 274 17.53 -48.22 35.14
C LYS A 274 18.91 -47.91 35.74
N SER A 275 18.86 -47.70 37.04
CA SER A 275 19.74 -48.17 38.13
C SER A 275 20.77 -49.30 37.85
N HIS A 276 21.98 -49.10 38.44
CA HIS A 276 23.09 -50.04 38.82
C HIS A 276 23.75 -50.87 37.69
N ALA A 277 25.09 -51.01 37.58
CA ALA A 277 26.23 -50.92 38.50
C ALA A 277 27.52 -50.57 37.75
#